data_AF-A0A367ZQY9-F1
#
_entry.id   AF-A0A367ZQY9-F1
#
_cell.length_a   1.000
_cell.length_b   1.000
_cell.length_c   1.000
_cell.angle_alpha   90.00
_cell.angle_beta   90.00
_cell.angle_gamma   90.00
#
_symmetry.space_group_name_H-M   'P 1'
#
loop_
_entity.id
_entity.type
_entity.pdbx_description
1 polymer ?
#
loop_
_entity_poly.entity_id
_entity_poly.type
_entity_poly.pdbx_seq_one_letter_code
_entity_poly.pdbx_strand_id
1 'polypeptide(L)'
;MVKIALLCALLVPVVLQAAEPAAPALPPDVKLENPDHPVVLLTVPAGQMWIELFPETAPKHVESFLSLIAKGFYNGLTFHRVEPGFVIQGGCPLGNGTGGPGYTLPAEFSTTRKHVKGTLSMARTSDPNSAGSQFFICLDSTPHLDGAYTIFGQVVKGLDIPEKVKKGDVMKIEIITKGK
;
A
#
# COMPACT_ATOMS: atom_id res chain seq x y z
N MET A 1 54.94 34.29 -41.45
CA MET A 1 53.52 34.06 -41.80
C MET A 1 52.92 33.15 -40.74
N VAL A 2 52.18 33.70 -39.79
CA VAL A 2 51.69 32.98 -38.60
C VAL A 2 50.32 32.37 -38.92
N LYS A 3 50.20 31.04 -38.79
CA LYS A 3 48.93 30.30 -38.90
C LYS A 3 48.17 30.44 -37.58
N ILE A 4 47.00 31.09 -37.61
CA ILE A 4 46.05 31.13 -36.49
C ILE A 4 45.01 30.04 -36.75
N ALA A 5 45.02 28.98 -35.94
CA ALA A 5 44.00 27.95 -35.93
C ALA A 5 42.85 28.40 -35.02
N LEU A 6 41.67 28.61 -35.59
CA LEU A 6 40.46 28.98 -34.87
C LEU A 6 39.82 27.69 -34.32
N LEU A 7 39.92 27.49 -33.01
CA LEU A 7 39.34 26.35 -32.30
C LEU A 7 37.89 26.72 -31.91
N CYS A 8 36.90 26.19 -32.62
CA CYS A 8 35.48 26.30 -32.26
C CYS A 8 35.17 25.33 -31.12
N ALA A 9 35.01 25.84 -29.89
CA ALA A 9 34.53 25.05 -28.76
C ALA A 9 32.99 24.95 -28.81
N LEU A 10 32.49 23.77 -29.18
CA LEU A 10 31.07 23.44 -29.07
C LEU A 10 30.73 23.21 -27.59
N LEU A 11 29.95 24.12 -27.01
CA LEU A 11 29.31 23.95 -25.71
C LEU A 11 28.20 22.90 -25.82
N VAL A 12 28.47 21.68 -25.34
CA VAL A 12 27.43 20.66 -25.14
C VAL A 12 26.71 21.00 -23.83
N PRO A 13 25.38 21.18 -23.83
CA PRO A 13 24.66 21.41 -22.59
C PRO A 13 24.72 20.15 -21.73
N VAL A 14 25.32 20.28 -20.54
CA VAL A 14 25.23 19.25 -19.49
C VAL A 14 23.81 19.27 -18.97
N VAL A 15 22.98 18.36 -19.46
CA VAL A 15 21.65 18.11 -18.90
C VAL A 15 21.88 17.50 -17.52
N LEU A 16 21.54 18.24 -16.47
CA LEU A 16 21.60 17.77 -15.09
C LEU A 16 20.54 16.68 -14.90
N GLN A 17 20.92 15.42 -15.11
CA GLN A 17 20.07 14.28 -14.80
C GLN A 17 19.90 14.25 -13.27
N ALA A 18 18.71 14.60 -12.77
CA ALA A 18 18.38 14.35 -11.37
C ALA A 18 18.45 12.84 -11.15
N ALA A 19 19.29 12.39 -10.21
CA ALA A 19 19.31 11.00 -9.80
C ALA A 19 17.92 10.62 -9.30
N GLU A 20 17.31 9.59 -9.86
CA GLU A 20 16.08 9.05 -9.32
C GLU A 20 16.31 8.71 -7.85
N PRO A 21 15.43 9.11 -6.92
CA PRO A 21 15.58 8.76 -5.52
C PRO A 21 15.66 7.24 -5.43
N ALA A 22 16.68 6.74 -4.70
CA ALA A 22 16.87 5.32 -4.48
C ALA A 22 15.54 4.68 -4.03
N ALA A 23 15.20 3.53 -4.62
CA ALA A 23 13.99 2.80 -4.27
C ALA A 23 13.92 2.62 -2.74
N PRO A 24 12.76 2.87 -2.12
CA PRO A 24 12.65 2.83 -0.67
C PRO A 24 13.01 1.42 -0.17
N ALA A 25 13.94 1.35 0.78
CA ALA A 25 14.27 0.13 1.49
C ALA A 25 13.47 0.03 2.80
N LEU A 26 13.31 -1.19 3.32
CA LEU A 26 12.74 -1.41 4.65
C LEU A 26 13.66 -0.76 5.70
N PRO A 27 13.15 0.14 6.57
CA PRO A 27 13.97 0.74 7.60
C PRO A 27 14.50 -0.32 8.58
N PRO A 28 15.77 -0.22 9.01
CA PRO A 28 16.43 -1.27 9.80
C PRO A 28 15.83 -1.46 11.20
N ASP A 29 15.05 -0.50 11.69
CA ASP A 29 14.36 -0.52 12.97
C ASP A 29 12.98 -1.20 12.92
N VAL A 30 12.48 -1.57 11.73
CA VAL A 30 11.21 -2.28 11.58
C VAL A 30 11.36 -3.72 12.07
N LYS A 31 10.51 -4.10 13.03
CA LYS A 31 10.36 -5.49 13.48
C LYS A 31 9.17 -6.12 12.78
N LEU A 32 9.42 -7.20 12.04
CA LEU A 32 8.42 -8.03 11.41
C LEU A 32 8.03 -9.18 12.33
N GLU A 33 6.79 -9.66 12.23
CA GLU A 33 6.37 -10.92 12.83
C GLU A 33 7.15 -12.09 12.23
N ASN A 34 7.36 -12.04 10.91
CA ASN A 34 8.19 -13.00 10.19
C ASN A 34 9.05 -12.28 9.12
N PRO A 35 10.39 -12.47 9.13
CA PRO A 35 11.27 -11.81 8.16
C PRO A 35 11.06 -12.25 6.70
N ASP A 36 10.40 -13.39 6.47
CA ASP A 36 10.11 -13.90 5.14
C ASP A 36 8.73 -13.44 4.62
N HIS A 37 7.99 -12.63 5.39
CA HIS A 37 6.76 -12.03 4.91
C HIS A 37 7.01 -10.92 3.86
N PRO A 38 6.10 -10.75 2.89
CA PRO A 38 6.13 -9.59 2.01
C PRO A 38 5.90 -8.30 2.80
N VAL A 39 6.56 -7.23 2.37
CA VAL A 39 6.36 -5.89 2.95
C VAL A 39 6.09 -4.91 1.82
N VAL A 40 5.09 -4.06 2.03
CA VAL A 40 4.75 -2.95 1.13
C VAL A 40 4.91 -1.62 1.83
N LEU A 41 5.22 -0.59 1.07
CA LEU A 41 5.20 0.81 1.49
C LEU A 41 3.95 1.48 0.93
N LEU A 42 3.11 2.02 1.81
CA LEU A 42 2.00 2.87 1.44
C LEU A 42 2.35 4.33 1.74
N THR A 43 2.42 5.15 0.69
CA THR A 43 2.68 6.58 0.79
C THR A 43 1.40 7.36 0.54
N VAL A 44 1.13 8.33 1.42
CA VAL A 44 0.02 9.30 1.37
C VAL A 44 0.58 10.70 1.65
N PRO A 45 -0.17 11.80 1.40
CA PRO A 45 0.31 13.15 1.69
C PRO A 45 0.77 13.37 3.14
N ALA A 46 0.14 12.68 4.10
CA ALA A 46 0.48 12.77 5.52
C ALA A 46 1.76 12.02 5.92
N GLY A 47 2.27 11.12 5.08
CA GLY A 47 3.47 10.34 5.38
C GLY A 47 3.47 8.93 4.79
N GLN A 48 4.31 8.08 5.39
CA GLN A 48 4.61 6.74 4.90
C GLN A 48 4.30 5.68 5.95
N MET A 49 3.77 4.54 5.49
CA MET A 49 3.47 3.38 6.31
C MET A 49 4.08 2.13 5.71
N TRP A 50 4.80 1.36 6.53
CA TRP A 50 5.30 0.04 6.16
C TRP A 50 4.33 -0.99 6.67
N ILE A 51 3.91 -1.90 5.79
CA ILE A 51 2.87 -2.88 6.07
C ILE A 51 3.43 -4.26 5.77
N GLU A 52 3.49 -5.10 6.79
CA GLU A 52 3.77 -6.52 6.66
C GLU A 52 2.49 -7.24 6.21
N LEU A 53 2.61 -8.14 5.24
CA LEU A 53 1.50 -8.96 4.74
C LEU A 53 1.58 -10.37 5.33
N PHE A 54 0.45 -11.07 5.41
CA PHE A 54 0.32 -12.36 6.09
C PHE A 54 -0.12 -13.48 5.14
N PRO A 55 0.78 -14.05 4.31
CA PRO A 55 0.45 -15.10 3.34
C PRO A 55 -0.15 -16.36 3.98
N GLU A 56 0.22 -16.68 5.20
CA GLU A 56 -0.28 -17.81 5.98
C GLU A 56 -1.71 -17.58 6.49
N THR A 57 -2.14 -16.33 6.61
CA THR A 57 -3.50 -15.97 7.05
C THR A 57 -4.46 -15.87 5.87
N ALA A 58 -4.04 -15.22 4.78
CA ALA A 58 -4.90 -14.92 3.64
C ALA A 58 -4.11 -14.98 2.32
N PRO A 59 -3.68 -16.20 1.90
CA PRO A 59 -2.76 -16.36 0.78
C PRO A 59 -3.29 -15.76 -0.52
N LYS A 60 -4.57 -15.94 -0.85
CA LYS A 60 -5.16 -15.43 -2.10
C LYS A 60 -5.29 -13.91 -2.09
N HIS A 61 -5.59 -13.32 -0.93
CA HIS A 61 -5.66 -11.87 -0.80
C HIS A 61 -4.29 -11.22 -0.87
N VAL A 62 -3.28 -11.80 -0.23
CA VAL A 62 -1.89 -11.31 -0.34
C VAL A 62 -1.40 -11.40 -1.79
N GLU A 63 -1.63 -12.52 -2.47
CA GLU A 63 -1.26 -12.70 -3.88
C GLU A 63 -1.94 -11.67 -4.78
N SER A 64 -3.27 -11.51 -4.64
CA SER A 64 -4.04 -10.53 -5.41
C SER A 64 -3.56 -9.09 -5.16
N PHE A 65 -3.34 -8.74 -3.89
CA PHE A 65 -2.88 -7.39 -3.50
C PHE A 65 -1.52 -7.08 -4.11
N LEU A 66 -0.54 -7.99 -3.99
CA LEU A 66 0.78 -7.84 -4.60
C LEU A 66 0.71 -7.78 -6.14
N SER A 67 -0.14 -8.58 -6.77
CA SER A 67 -0.36 -8.57 -8.22
C SER A 67 -0.92 -7.22 -8.70
N LEU A 68 -1.88 -6.65 -7.97
CA LEU A 68 -2.44 -5.33 -8.27
C LEU A 68 -1.41 -4.20 -8.06
N ILE A 69 -0.60 -4.27 -7.01
CA ILE A 69 0.50 -3.30 -6.79
C ILE A 69 1.52 -3.38 -7.93
N ALA A 70 1.92 -4.59 -8.35
CA ALA A 70 2.88 -4.77 -9.44
C ALA A 70 2.37 -4.22 -10.78
N LYS A 71 1.05 -4.16 -10.97
CA LYS A 71 0.39 -3.54 -12.14
C LYS A 71 0.19 -2.02 -11.99
N GLY A 72 0.60 -1.43 -10.86
CA GLY A 72 0.37 -0.02 -10.55
C GLY A 72 -1.09 0.33 -10.24
N PHE A 73 -1.97 -0.65 -10.01
CA PHE A 73 -3.42 -0.47 -9.90
C PHE A 73 -3.82 0.55 -8.81
N TYR A 74 -3.12 0.52 -7.68
CA TYR A 74 -3.45 1.38 -6.54
C TYR A 74 -2.92 2.81 -6.67
N ASN A 75 -1.95 3.06 -7.55
CA ASN A 75 -1.28 4.35 -7.63
C ASN A 75 -2.24 5.42 -8.16
N GLY A 76 -2.46 6.46 -7.37
CA GLY A 76 -3.41 7.53 -7.67
C GLY A 76 -4.84 7.26 -7.20
N LEU A 77 -5.14 6.06 -6.67
CA LEU A 77 -6.44 5.82 -6.04
C LEU A 77 -6.54 6.56 -4.70
N THR A 78 -7.76 6.78 -4.23
CA THR A 78 -8.01 7.59 -3.03
C THR A 78 -8.55 6.78 -1.85
N PHE A 79 -8.32 7.28 -0.65
CA PHE A 79 -9.11 6.93 0.53
C PHE A 79 -10.48 7.61 0.45
N HIS A 80 -11.49 6.90 -0.04
CA HIS A 80 -12.82 7.45 -0.28
C HIS A 80 -13.69 7.48 1.00
N ARG A 81 -13.32 6.69 2.01
CA ARG A 81 -13.99 6.66 3.31
C ARG A 81 -12.95 6.78 4.43
N VAL A 82 -13.17 7.74 5.32
CA VAL A 82 -12.36 7.99 6.52
C VAL A 82 -13.34 8.13 7.67
N GLU A 83 -13.28 7.22 8.64
CA GLU A 83 -14.13 7.20 9.82
C GLU A 83 -13.24 7.29 11.06
N PRO A 84 -13.08 8.48 11.66
CA PRO A 84 -12.24 8.67 12.85
C PRO A 84 -12.60 7.69 13.97
N GLY A 85 -11.58 7.07 14.59
CA GLY A 85 -11.76 6.07 15.63
C GLY A 85 -12.19 4.68 15.14
N PHE A 86 -12.37 4.50 13.82
CA PHE A 86 -12.77 3.21 13.26
C PHE A 86 -11.80 2.73 12.18
N VAL A 87 -11.93 3.22 10.94
CA VAL A 87 -11.12 2.77 9.79
C VAL A 87 -10.91 3.86 8.75
N ILE A 88 -9.84 3.75 7.98
CA ILE A 88 -9.71 4.39 6.68
C ILE A 88 -9.83 3.33 5.58
N GLN A 89 -10.57 3.60 4.52
CA GLN A 89 -10.86 2.65 3.46
C GLN A 89 -10.53 3.25 2.08
N GLY A 90 -9.82 2.45 1.28
CA GLY A 90 -9.25 2.83 -0.01
C GLY A 90 -9.32 1.71 -1.04
N GLY A 91 -8.56 1.84 -2.13
CA GLY A 91 -8.45 0.79 -3.16
C GLY A 91 -9.65 0.69 -4.12
N CYS A 92 -10.49 1.73 -4.20
CA CYS A 92 -11.61 1.79 -5.13
C CYS A 92 -11.22 2.55 -6.41
N PRO A 93 -11.20 1.91 -7.60
CA PRO A 93 -10.82 2.57 -8.86
C PRO A 93 -11.79 3.68 -9.29
N LEU A 94 -13.04 3.65 -8.81
CA LEU A 94 -14.03 4.69 -9.08
C LEU A 94 -14.08 5.76 -7.99
N GLY A 95 -13.32 5.62 -6.91
CA GLY A 95 -13.26 6.59 -5.80
C GLY A 95 -14.56 6.78 -5.00
N ASN A 96 -15.60 5.98 -5.27
CA ASN A 96 -16.94 6.14 -4.68
C ASN A 96 -17.40 4.91 -3.87
N GLY A 97 -16.54 3.90 -3.71
CA GLY A 97 -16.82 2.67 -2.97
C GLY A 97 -17.47 1.54 -3.77
N THR A 98 -17.81 1.73 -5.06
CA THR A 98 -18.50 0.68 -5.86
C THR A 98 -17.60 -0.01 -6.90
N GLY A 99 -16.37 0.46 -7.10
CA GLY A 99 -15.41 -0.12 -8.04
C GLY A 99 -14.58 -1.27 -7.46
N GLY A 100 -13.97 -2.07 -8.34
CA GLY A 100 -13.09 -3.18 -8.00
C GLY A 100 -12.19 -3.58 -9.18
N PRO A 101 -11.40 -4.67 -9.05
CA PRO A 101 -10.37 -5.06 -10.02
C PRO A 101 -10.93 -5.91 -11.18
N GLY A 102 -12.26 -6.06 -11.28
CA GLY A 102 -12.93 -6.91 -12.28
C GLY A 102 -13.13 -8.37 -11.85
N TYR A 103 -12.76 -8.73 -10.62
CA TYR A 103 -12.98 -10.05 -10.02
C TYR A 103 -13.21 -9.94 -8.52
N THR A 104 -13.65 -11.03 -7.90
CA THR A 104 -13.79 -11.17 -6.45
C THR A 104 -13.01 -12.37 -5.92
N LEU A 105 -12.78 -12.38 -4.61
CA LEU A 105 -12.06 -13.42 -3.89
C LEU A 105 -12.96 -14.06 -2.82
N PRO A 106 -12.91 -15.39 -2.64
CA PRO A 106 -13.53 -16.05 -1.50
C PRO A 106 -12.93 -15.58 -0.17
N ALA A 107 -13.75 -15.51 0.88
CA ALA A 107 -13.30 -15.10 2.19
C ALA A 107 -12.21 -16.02 2.77
N GLU A 108 -11.18 -15.42 3.37
CA GLU A 108 -10.12 -16.09 4.15
C GLU A 108 -10.18 -15.52 5.57
N PHE A 109 -11.15 -15.95 6.38
CA PHE A 109 -11.33 -15.42 7.73
C PHE A 109 -10.36 -16.08 8.71
N SER A 110 -9.66 -15.26 9.49
CA SER A 110 -8.77 -15.74 10.55
C SER A 110 -9.55 -16.08 11.82
N THR A 111 -9.16 -17.16 12.49
CA THR A 111 -9.65 -17.52 13.83
C THR A 111 -8.74 -17.01 14.96
N THR A 112 -7.50 -16.64 14.62
CA THR A 112 -6.46 -16.27 15.58
C THR A 112 -6.14 -14.78 15.58
N ARG A 113 -6.15 -14.12 14.42
CA ARG A 113 -5.89 -12.68 14.30
C ARG A 113 -7.12 -11.86 14.67
N LYS A 114 -6.87 -10.64 15.14
CA LYS A 114 -7.87 -9.68 15.62
C LYS A 114 -7.67 -8.35 14.90
N HIS A 115 -8.74 -7.63 14.65
CA HIS A 115 -8.68 -6.28 14.09
C HIS A 115 -8.28 -5.30 15.18
N VAL A 116 -6.98 -5.01 15.25
CA VAL A 116 -6.38 -4.02 16.17
C VAL A 116 -5.92 -2.80 15.38
N LYS A 117 -5.44 -1.77 16.07
CA LYS A 117 -4.88 -0.58 15.41
C LYS A 117 -3.79 -0.98 14.39
N GLY A 118 -3.91 -0.45 13.17
CA GLY A 118 -3.00 -0.71 12.06
C GLY A 118 -3.27 -2.01 11.28
N THR A 119 -4.27 -2.81 11.65
CA THR A 119 -4.63 -4.01 10.88
C THR A 119 -5.12 -3.64 9.49
N LEU A 120 -4.57 -4.30 8.47
CA LEU A 120 -4.99 -4.22 7.08
C LEU A 120 -5.96 -5.38 6.77
N SER A 121 -7.17 -5.04 6.29
CA SER A 121 -8.23 -6.02 6.05
C SER A 121 -9.06 -5.65 4.82
N MET A 122 -9.70 -6.65 4.20
CA MET A 122 -10.40 -6.47 2.91
C MET A 122 -11.82 -5.97 3.11
N ALA A 123 -12.19 -4.93 2.35
CA ALA A 123 -13.57 -4.50 2.27
C ALA A 123 -14.37 -5.44 1.35
N ARG A 124 -15.65 -5.64 1.69
CA ARG A 124 -16.60 -6.48 0.96
C ARG A 124 -18.01 -5.91 1.03
N THR A 125 -18.89 -6.42 0.18
CA THR A 125 -20.33 -6.21 0.31
C THR A 125 -20.90 -7.14 1.39
N SER A 126 -22.24 -7.27 1.47
CA SER A 126 -22.89 -8.25 2.35
C SER A 126 -22.47 -9.69 2.04
N ASP A 127 -22.09 -10.01 0.81
CA ASP A 127 -21.54 -11.32 0.44
C ASP A 127 -20.09 -11.47 0.97
N PRO A 128 -19.80 -12.46 1.83
CA PRO A 128 -18.45 -12.76 2.30
C PRO A 128 -17.41 -12.92 1.17
N ASN A 129 -17.81 -13.42 0.00
CA ASN A 129 -16.93 -13.75 -1.13
C ASN A 129 -16.86 -12.65 -2.21
N SER A 130 -17.15 -11.40 -1.81
CA SER A 130 -17.19 -10.24 -2.72
C SER A 130 -16.01 -9.29 -2.58
N ALA A 131 -15.01 -9.63 -1.77
CA ALA A 131 -13.79 -8.84 -1.66
C ALA A 131 -13.08 -8.76 -3.01
N GLY A 132 -12.57 -7.58 -3.37
CA GLY A 132 -11.90 -7.33 -4.65
C GLY A 132 -10.56 -6.64 -4.44
N SER A 133 -10.53 -5.33 -4.63
CA SER A 133 -9.34 -4.49 -4.47
C SER A 133 -9.41 -3.54 -3.28
N GLN A 134 -10.61 -3.30 -2.76
CA GLN A 134 -10.80 -2.36 -1.67
C GLN A 134 -10.33 -2.96 -0.34
N PHE A 135 -9.59 -2.17 0.41
CA PHE A 135 -9.07 -2.54 1.73
C PHE A 135 -9.33 -1.41 2.72
N PHE A 136 -9.23 -1.73 4.00
CA PHE A 136 -9.25 -0.76 5.08
C PHE A 136 -8.11 -0.99 6.07
N ILE A 137 -7.71 0.09 6.75
CA ILE A 137 -6.76 0.07 7.86
C ILE A 137 -7.52 0.51 9.12
N CYS A 138 -7.45 -0.30 10.17
CA CYS A 138 -8.08 -0.01 11.45
C CYS A 138 -7.34 1.11 12.19
N LEU A 139 -8.09 2.11 12.68
CA LEU A 139 -7.56 3.20 13.51
C LEU A 139 -7.52 2.82 15.00
N ASP A 140 -8.37 1.88 15.41
CA ASP A 140 -8.44 1.34 16.77
C ASP A 140 -8.86 -0.15 16.73
N SER A 141 -9.01 -0.79 17.88
CA SER A 141 -9.52 -2.15 18.01
C SER A 141 -10.99 -2.25 17.60
N THR A 142 -11.30 -3.18 16.69
CA THR A 142 -12.62 -3.35 16.06
C THR A 142 -13.09 -4.81 16.13
N PRO A 143 -13.32 -5.35 17.33
CA PRO A 143 -13.58 -6.78 17.53
C PRO A 143 -14.85 -7.30 16.84
N HIS A 144 -15.79 -6.41 16.51
CA HIS A 144 -17.00 -6.75 15.75
C HIS A 144 -16.71 -7.14 14.28
N LEU A 145 -15.48 -6.91 13.79
CA LEU A 145 -15.03 -7.34 12.47
C LEU A 145 -14.33 -8.70 12.49
N ASP A 146 -13.94 -9.20 13.68
CA ASP A 146 -13.20 -10.44 13.84
C ASP A 146 -13.99 -11.64 13.33
N GLY A 147 -13.33 -12.48 12.53
CA GLY A 147 -13.97 -13.64 11.89
C GLY A 147 -15.00 -13.28 10.79
N ALA A 148 -15.18 -11.99 10.46
CA ALA A 148 -16.16 -11.52 9.47
C ALA A 148 -15.54 -10.77 8.28
N TYR A 149 -14.26 -10.39 8.39
CA TYR A 149 -13.46 -9.72 7.35
C TYR A 149 -12.06 -10.35 7.29
N THR A 150 -11.48 -10.40 6.09
CA THR A 150 -10.18 -11.02 5.85
C THR A 150 -9.05 -10.07 6.23
N ILE A 151 -8.41 -10.37 7.34
CA ILE A 151 -7.13 -9.76 7.75
C ILE A 151 -6.01 -10.33 6.88
N PHE A 152 -5.20 -9.47 6.28
CA PHE A 152 -4.09 -9.91 5.42
C PHE A 152 -2.80 -9.10 5.59
N GLY A 153 -2.76 -8.16 6.54
CA GLY A 153 -1.53 -7.46 6.91
C GLY A 153 -1.66 -6.57 8.14
N GLN A 154 -0.56 -5.94 8.52
CA GLN A 154 -0.45 -5.05 9.68
C GLN A 154 0.57 -3.93 9.41
N VAL A 155 0.23 -2.70 9.78
CA VAL A 155 1.18 -1.59 9.80
C VAL A 155 2.23 -1.85 10.88
N VAL A 156 3.49 -1.93 10.46
CA VAL A 156 4.66 -2.19 11.34
C VAL A 156 5.49 -0.93 11.58
N LYS A 157 5.32 0.13 10.77
CA LYS A 157 5.89 1.46 10.99
C LYS A 157 5.01 2.54 10.38
N GLY A 158 4.91 3.69 11.05
CA GLY A 158 4.00 4.78 10.68
C GLY A 158 2.57 4.59 11.21
N LEU A 159 2.39 3.98 12.39
CA LEU A 159 1.07 3.71 12.99
C LEU A 159 0.25 4.98 13.30
N ASP A 160 0.87 6.15 13.34
CA ASP A 160 0.22 7.45 13.51
C ASP A 160 -0.28 8.07 12.19
N ILE A 161 0.19 7.56 11.04
CA ILE A 161 -0.17 8.09 9.72
C ILE A 161 -1.63 7.83 9.35
N PRO A 162 -2.25 6.64 9.61
CA PRO A 162 -3.65 6.41 9.29
C PRO A 162 -4.61 7.46 9.85
N GLU A 163 -4.34 7.95 11.06
CA GLU A 163 -5.18 8.96 11.74
C GLU A 163 -5.10 10.34 11.09
N LYS A 164 -4.06 10.59 10.28
CA LYS A 164 -3.82 11.86 9.59
C LYS A 164 -4.36 11.85 8.15
N VAL A 165 -4.78 10.68 7.65
CA VAL A 165 -5.34 10.53 6.31
C VAL A 165 -6.67 11.27 6.21
N LYS A 166 -6.83 12.07 5.15
CA LYS A 166 -8.06 12.78 4.84
C LYS A 166 -8.82 12.06 3.72
N LYS A 167 -10.14 12.22 3.70
CA LYS A 167 -10.96 11.74 2.59
C LYS A 167 -10.47 12.38 1.28
N GLY A 168 -10.20 11.56 0.27
CA GLY A 168 -9.67 11.98 -1.02
C GLY A 168 -8.15 11.97 -1.11
N ASP A 169 -7.42 11.70 -0.03
CA ASP A 169 -5.96 11.54 -0.09
C ASP A 169 -5.60 10.41 -1.04
N VAL A 170 -4.65 10.71 -1.93
CA VAL A 170 -4.13 9.78 -2.93
C VAL A 170 -3.11 8.83 -2.31
N MET A 171 -3.12 7.58 -2.76
CA MET A 171 -2.15 6.57 -2.34
C MET A 171 -1.17 6.23 -3.47
N LYS A 172 0.06 5.91 -3.06
CA LYS A 172 1.03 5.17 -3.85
C LYS A 172 1.46 3.96 -3.04
N ILE A 173 1.45 2.77 -3.65
CA ILE A 173 1.84 1.53 -2.97
C ILE A 173 2.99 0.89 -3.74
N GLU A 174 4.04 0.50 -3.02
CA GLU A 174 5.25 -0.08 -3.58
C GLU A 174 5.61 -1.37 -2.84
N ILE A 175 6.02 -2.41 -3.58
CA ILE A 175 6.52 -3.65 -2.98
C ILE A 175 7.98 -3.45 -2.57
N ILE A 176 8.28 -3.64 -1.29
CA ILE A 176 9.63 -3.48 -0.73
C ILE A 176 10.35 -4.83 -0.68
N THR A 177 9.66 -5.88 -0.24
CA THR A 177 10.10 -7.27 -0.37
C THR A 177 8.91 -8.14 -0.75
N LYS A 178 9.16 -9.17 -1.57
CA LYS A 178 8.15 -10.15 -1.98
C LYS A 178 7.96 -11.28 -0.97
N GLY A 179 8.73 -11.28 0.11
CA GLY A 179 8.85 -12.44 0.99
C GLY A 179 9.68 -13.56 0.37
N LYS A 180 9.82 -14.67 1.08
CA LYS A 180 10.51 -15.88 0.62
C LYS A 180 9.62 -17.12 0.70
#